data_AF-A0A7Y7QJA1-F1
#
_entry.id   AF-A0A7Y7QJA1-F1
#
_cell.length_a   1.000
_cell.length_b   1.000
_cell.length_c   1.000
_cell.angle_alpha   90.00
_cell.angle_beta   90.00
_cell.angle_gamma   90.00
#
_symmetry.space_group_name_H-M   'P 1'
#
loop_
_entity.id
_entity.type
_entity.pdbx_description
1 polymer ?
#
loop_
_entity_poly.entity_id
_entity_poly.type
_entity_poly.pdbx_seq_one_letter_code
_entity_poly.pdbx_strand_id
1 'polypeptide(L)' 'MIFKSKKNKKTLIYNIRVFLLLLAVVVIWRGIWNIFDRYFFPDYFMLSNILSIVIGLVIIFINDYELEDLV' A
#
# COMPACT_ATOMS: atom_id res chain seq x y z
N MET A 1 -14.78 37.91 -20.08
CA MET A 1 -15.82 36.94 -20.48
C MET A 1 -15.60 35.67 -19.65
N ILE A 2 -16.41 35.43 -18.61
CA ILE A 2 -16.20 34.31 -17.66
C ILE A 2 -17.00 33.12 -18.16
N PHE A 3 -16.31 32.04 -18.57
CA PHE A 3 -16.93 30.79 -18.97
C PHE A 3 -17.64 30.13 -17.78
N LYS A 4 -18.95 30.35 -17.67
CA LYS A 4 -19.80 29.64 -16.70
C LYS A 4 -20.03 28.23 -17.24
N SER A 5 -19.16 27.30 -16.86
CA SER A 5 -19.29 25.88 -17.16
C SER A 5 -20.63 25.36 -16.61
N LYS A 6 -21.59 25.12 -17.51
CA LYS A 6 -22.89 24.51 -17.18
C LYS A 6 -22.66 23.01 -16.97
N LYS A 7 -22.15 22.62 -15.80
CA LYS A 7 -21.88 21.21 -15.48
C LYS A 7 -23.18 20.40 -15.55
N ASN A 8 -23.19 19.39 -16.42
CA ASN A 8 -24.33 18.48 -16.59
C ASN A 8 -24.54 17.65 -15.32
N LYS A 9 -25.79 17.59 -14.82
CA LYS A 9 -26.15 16.88 -13.57
C LYS A 9 -25.72 15.40 -13.61
N LYS A 10 -25.77 14.78 -14.79
CA LYS A 10 -25.29 13.40 -15.04
C LYS A 10 -23.78 13.25 -14.85
N THR A 11 -22.99 14.20 -15.37
CA THR A 11 -21.52 14.22 -15.21
C THR A 11 -21.13 14.44 -13.74
N LEU A 12 -21.87 15.26 -13.01
CA LEU A 12 -21.64 15.47 -11.58
C LEU A 12 -21.87 14.18 -10.77
N ILE A 13 -22.97 13.46 -11.04
CA ILE A 13 -23.27 12.18 -10.37
C ILE A 13 -22.19 11.13 -10.70
N TYR A 14 -21.73 11.08 -11.96
CA TYR A 14 -20.65 10.18 -12.36
C TYR A 14 -19.36 10.47 -11.58
N ASN A 15 -18.94 11.73 -11.50
CA ASN A 15 -17.71 12.11 -10.80
C ASN A 15 -17.78 11.79 -9.29
N ILE A 16 -18.94 12.02 -8.66
CA ILE A 16 -19.16 11.67 -7.25
C ILE A 16 -19.06 10.16 -7.05
N ARG A 17 -19.67 9.36 -7.94
CA ARG A 17 -19.57 7.88 -7.87
C ARG A 17 -18.14 7.40 -7.97
N VAL A 18 -17.36 7.92 -8.92
CA VAL A 18 -15.95 7.55 -9.08
C VAL A 18 -15.15 7.93 -7.83
N PHE A 19 -15.39 9.11 -7.27
CA PHE A 19 -14.74 9.53 -6.03
C PHE A 19 -15.09 8.62 -4.83
N LEU A 20 -16.36 8.23 -4.69
CA LEU A 20 -16.78 7.30 -3.64
C LEU A 20 -16.15 5.91 -3.81
N LEU A 21 -16.01 5.42 -5.05
CA LEU A 21 -15.33 4.17 -5.34
C LEU A 21 -13.84 4.23 -4.95
N LEU A 22 -13.17 5.34 -5.27
CA LEU A 22 -11.76 5.54 -4.88
C LEU A 22 -11.60 5.54 -3.36
N LEU A 23 -12.48 6.23 -2.63
CA LEU A 23 -12.47 6.22 -1.16
C LEU A 23 -12.77 4.83 -0.61
N ALA A 24 -13.74 4.10 -1.17
CA ALA A 24 -14.07 2.75 -0.75
C ALA A 24 -12.88 1.80 -0.93
N VAL A 25 -12.17 1.87 -2.05
CA VAL A 25 -10.97 1.06 -2.30
C VAL A 25 -9.88 1.38 -1.26
N VAL A 26 -9.64 2.66 -0.97
CA VAL A 26 -8.64 3.07 0.04
C VAL A 26 -9.02 2.56 1.43
N VAL A 27 -10.30 2.65 1.82
CA VAL A 27 -10.77 2.16 3.13
C VAL A 27 -10.68 0.64 3.22
N ILE A 28 -11.06 -0.09 2.16
CA ILE A 28 -10.93 -1.55 2.11
C ILE A 28 -9.47 -1.96 2.24
N TRP A 29 -8.58 -1.33 1.48
CA TRP A 29 -7.14 -1.59 1.57
C TRP A 29 -6.60 -1.36 2.99
N ARG A 30 -6.99 -0.25 3.64
CA ARG A 30 -6.62 0.04 5.03
C ARG A 30 -7.22 -0.97 6.02
N GLY A 31 -8.45 -1.42 5.79
CA GLY A 31 -9.09 -2.47 6.57
C GLY A 31 -8.34 -3.80 6.47
N ILE A 32 -7.90 -4.17 5.27
CA ILE A 32 -7.09 -5.38 5.04
C ILE A 32 -5.80 -5.30 5.85
N TRP A 33 -5.03 -4.20 5.78
CA TRP A 33 -3.82 -4.05 6.59
C TRP A 33 -4.08 -4.14 8.09
N ASN A 34 -5.16 -3.56 8.59
CA ASN A 34 -5.51 -3.61 10.01
C ASN A 34 -5.90 -5.04 10.46
N ILE A 35 -6.58 -5.79 9.59
CA ILE A 35 -6.85 -7.22 9.83
C ILE A 35 -5.56 -8.02 9.80
N PHE A 36 -4.67 -7.78 8.84
CA PHE A 36 -3.37 -8.44 8.78
C PHE A 36 -2.53 -8.17 10.04
N ASP A 37 -2.44 -6.91 10.46
CA ASP A 37 -1.72 -6.50 11.67
C ASP A 37 -2.28 -7.21 12.92
N ARG A 38 -3.61 -7.27 13.06
CA ARG A 38 -4.27 -7.87 14.22
C ARG A 38 -4.26 -9.41 14.24
N TYR A 39 -4.36 -10.06 13.09
CA TYR A 39 -4.56 -11.52 13.02
C TYR A 39 -3.29 -12.30 12.64
N PHE A 40 -2.39 -11.73 11.84
CA PHE A 40 -1.12 -12.39 11.51
C PHE A 40 -0.04 -12.13 12.56
N PHE A 41 -0.10 -11.02 13.29
CA PHE A 41 0.87 -10.67 14.33
C PHE A 41 0.20 -10.24 15.65
N PRO A 42 -0.57 -11.12 16.31
CA PRO A 42 -1.33 -10.72 17.49
C PRO A 42 -0.48 -10.30 18.70
N ASP A 43 0.79 -10.74 18.83
CA ASP A 43 1.58 -10.57 20.07
C ASP A 43 3.05 -10.14 19.95
N TYR A 44 3.63 -9.93 18.76
CA TYR A 44 5.07 -9.68 18.66
C TYR A 44 5.48 -8.61 17.63
N PHE A 45 5.26 -7.34 17.99
CA PHE A 45 5.86 -6.19 17.31
C PHE A 45 7.40 -6.31 17.20
N MET A 46 8.05 -7.00 18.14
CA MET A 46 9.49 -7.30 18.08
C MET A 46 9.86 -8.38 17.04
N LEU A 47 9.07 -9.46 16.88
CA LEU A 47 9.42 -10.55 15.97
C LEU A 47 9.30 -10.15 14.49
N SER A 48 8.31 -9.33 14.13
CA SER A 48 8.19 -8.82 12.74
C SER A 48 9.36 -7.90 12.36
N ASN A 49 9.79 -7.03 13.29
CA ASN A 49 10.97 -6.18 13.11
C ASN A 49 12.26 -7.01 13.03
N ILE A 50 12.44 -8.02 13.89
CA ILE A 50 13.60 -8.92 13.87
C ILE A 50 13.64 -9.74 12.58
N LEU A 51 12.50 -10.29 12.14
CA LEU A 51 12.41 -11.03 10.87
C LEU A 51 12.75 -10.15 9.68
N SER A 52 12.29 -8.90 9.67
CA SER A 52 12.61 -7.94 8.60
C SER A 52 14.11 -7.62 8.54
N ILE A 53 14.76 -7.46 9.69
CA ILE A 53 16.22 -7.29 9.78
C ILE A 53 16.96 -8.54 9.32
N VAL A 54 16.53 -9.73 9.76
CA VAL A 54 17.15 -11.01 9.39
C VAL A 54 17.05 -11.27 7.88
N ILE A 55 15.88 -11.01 7.28
CA ILE A 55 15.67 -11.16 5.84
C ILE A 55 16.55 -10.16 5.07
N GLY A 56 16.63 -8.90 5.52
CA GLY A 56 17.50 -7.90 4.91
C GLY A 56 18.99 -8.30 4.95
N LEU A 57 19.46 -8.84 6.07
CA LEU A 57 20.84 -9.32 6.20
C LEU A 57 21.13 -10.52 5.30
N VAL A 58 20.19 -11.46 5.16
CA VAL A 58 20.34 -12.62 4.26
C VAL A 58 20.44 -12.18 2.80
N ILE A 59 19.64 -11.19 2.38
CA ILE A 59 19.68 -10.66 1.01
C ILE A 59 21.02 -9.98 0.73
N ILE A 60 21.51 -9.14 1.67
CA ILE A 60 22.83 -8.50 1.53
C ILE A 60 23.93 -9.55 1.41
N PHE A 61 23.90 -10.57 2.27
CA PHE A 61 24.90 -11.63 2.27
C PHE A 61 24.89 -12.42 0.95
N ILE A 62 23.72 -12.78 0.43
CA ILE A 62 23.58 -13.44 -0.87
C ILE A 62 24.08 -12.55 -2.02
N ASN A 63 23.70 -11.27 -2.01
CA ASN A 63 24.12 -10.32 -3.05
C ASN A 63 25.64 -10.06 -3.02
N ASP A 64 26.27 -10.09 -1.85
CA ASP A 64 27.73 -9.94 -1.73
C ASP A 64 28.48 -11.11 -2.40
N TYR A 65 27.99 -12.35 -2.25
CA TYR A 65 28.54 -13.50 -2.99
C TYR A 65 28.43 -13.34 -4.50
N GLU A 66 27.31 -12.79 -4.99
CA GLU A 66 27.09 -12.60 -6.42
C GLU A 66 27.96 -11.48 -7.02
N LEU A 67 28.46 -10.56 -6.18
CA LEU A 67 29.37 -9.48 -6.62
C LEU A 67 30.85 -9.90 -6.66
N GLU A 68 31.30 -10.83 -5.80
CA GLU A 68 32.67 -11.37 -5.86
C GLU A 68 32.91 -12.25 -7.09
N ASP A 69 31.88 -12.91 -7.63
CA ASP A 69 31.98 -13.72 -8.85
C ASP A 69 32.05 -12.86 -10.14
N LEU A 70 31.77 -11.56 -10.05
CA LEU A 70 31.69 -10.63 -11.19
C LEU A 70 32.88 -9.66 -11.32
N VAL A 71 33.84 -9.68 -10.38
CA VAL A 71 35.07 -8.86 -10.39
C VAL A 71 36.29 -9.73 -10.61
#